data_AF-A0A6L8EGJ1-F1
#
_entry.id   AF-A0A6L8EGJ1-F1
#
_cell.length_a   1.000
_cell.length_b   1.000
_cell.length_c   1.000
_cell.angle_alpha   90.00
_cell.angle_beta   90.00
_cell.angle_gamma   90.00
#
_symmetry.space_group_name_H-M   'P 1'
#
loop_
_entity.id
_entity.type
_entity.pdbx_description
1 polymer ?
#
loop_
_entity_poly.entity_id
_entity_poly.type
_entity_poly.pdbx_seq_one_letter_code
_entity_poly.pdbx_strand_id
1 'polypeptide(L)'
;MKTIRKNISLAVSAVLLFLPASVIGQDLEHFLGWFAGEYDNNEQVWQQGEDGIAPEDRHEHIHHIFMPAPVPAIGEHTFFIKQYLGRDYENVYRQRLYEFSVNEDRGAIELAIHSFNDEEKYRYADRDPSLLADLGPADLRNVPGCNVYWRLNGDHYVGEMDEGACFYYSEAMGQNVYITDTLRLTADEIWIGDKAYDEDGNLLFGRDEPHRNRKVRQFGGWGAVRRGAFAPYSENSDEMLLVPDLRLHNEGQIVPLVTAEGDATGYSVELARLTYQNTRVAVLKLGILDSETGETVAYSWANPGAGRIGINLGWLQVGMTADDVEE
;
A
#
# COMPACT_ATOMS: atom_id res chain seq x y z
N MET A 1 30.56 -37.81 -60.26
CA MET A 1 30.67 -36.78 -59.21
C MET A 1 29.63 -37.08 -58.14
N LYS A 2 30.08 -37.54 -56.94
CA LYS A 2 29.22 -37.82 -55.78
C LYS A 2 29.17 -36.56 -54.92
N THR A 3 27.98 -36.00 -54.71
CA THR A 3 27.78 -34.81 -53.88
C THR A 3 27.31 -35.25 -52.49
N ILE A 4 28.17 -35.06 -51.50
CA ILE A 4 27.91 -35.37 -50.08
C ILE A 4 27.20 -34.15 -49.47
N ARG A 5 25.94 -34.30 -49.04
CA ARG A 5 25.27 -33.33 -48.16
C ARG A 5 25.58 -33.69 -46.70
N LYS A 6 26.34 -32.83 -46.01
CA LYS A 6 26.48 -32.86 -44.55
C LYS A 6 25.33 -32.08 -43.93
N ASN A 7 24.48 -32.77 -43.17
CA ASN A 7 23.54 -32.12 -42.24
C ASN A 7 24.34 -31.67 -41.01
N ILE A 8 24.35 -30.35 -40.75
CA ILE A 8 24.84 -29.79 -39.50
C ILE A 8 23.62 -29.56 -38.62
N SER A 9 23.51 -30.33 -37.54
CA SER A 9 22.53 -30.10 -36.47
C SER A 9 23.08 -28.99 -35.58
N LEU A 10 22.38 -27.86 -35.49
CA LEU A 10 22.65 -26.82 -34.49
C LEU A 10 21.96 -27.22 -33.18
N ALA A 11 22.74 -27.63 -32.18
CA ALA A 11 22.25 -27.70 -30.81
C ALA A 11 22.23 -26.27 -30.25
N VAL A 12 21.04 -25.76 -29.93
CA VAL A 12 20.88 -24.50 -29.19
C VAL A 12 21.08 -24.83 -27.71
N SER A 13 22.25 -24.50 -27.19
CA SER A 13 22.54 -24.57 -25.75
C SER A 13 21.96 -23.31 -25.10
N ALA A 14 20.99 -23.47 -24.21
CA ALA A 14 20.50 -22.37 -23.38
C ALA A 14 21.65 -21.94 -22.44
N VAL A 15 22.15 -20.73 -22.64
CA VAL A 15 23.11 -20.10 -21.72
C VAL A 15 22.27 -19.48 -20.60
N LEU A 16 22.30 -20.06 -19.40
CA LEU A 16 21.90 -19.33 -18.20
C LEU A 16 22.91 -18.21 -17.99
N LEU A 17 22.50 -16.98 -18.28
CA LEU A 17 23.28 -15.79 -17.97
C LEU A 17 23.24 -15.57 -16.45
N PHE A 18 24.33 -15.90 -15.78
CA PHE A 18 24.57 -15.43 -14.42
C PHE A 18 24.76 -13.91 -14.47
N LEU A 19 23.82 -13.16 -13.89
CA LEU A 19 24.02 -11.73 -13.65
C LEU A 19 25.14 -11.56 -12.61
N PRO A 20 26.09 -10.64 -12.81
CA PRO A 20 27.13 -10.39 -11.81
C PRO A 20 26.50 -9.86 -10.52
N ALA A 21 27.00 -10.30 -9.36
CA ALA A 21 26.50 -9.92 -8.03
C ALA A 21 26.35 -8.40 -7.81
N SER A 22 27.21 -7.60 -8.46
CA SER A 22 27.13 -6.13 -8.42
C SER A 22 25.89 -5.54 -9.07
N VAL A 23 25.26 -6.24 -10.02
CA VAL A 23 24.03 -5.80 -10.70
C VAL A 23 22.82 -6.09 -9.82
N ILE A 24 22.77 -7.29 -9.20
CA ILE A 24 21.66 -7.65 -8.31
C ILE A 24 21.67 -6.80 -7.03
N GLY A 25 22.84 -6.41 -6.52
CA GLY A 25 22.93 -5.46 -5.40
C GLY A 25 22.35 -4.07 -5.72
N GLN A 26 22.59 -3.55 -6.93
CA GLN A 26 21.94 -2.31 -7.39
C GLN A 26 20.44 -2.48 -7.59
N ASP A 27 20.02 -3.65 -8.09
CA ASP A 27 18.60 -3.97 -8.22
C ASP A 27 17.89 -4.02 -6.86
N LEU A 28 18.57 -4.46 -5.80
CA LEU A 28 18.05 -4.45 -4.42
C LEU A 28 17.81 -3.04 -3.92
N GLU A 29 18.77 -2.13 -3.99
CA GLU A 29 18.59 -0.75 -3.55
C GLU A 29 17.42 -0.06 -4.28
N HIS A 30 17.32 -0.27 -5.59
CA HIS A 30 16.24 0.26 -6.40
C HIS A 30 14.88 -0.34 -6.01
N PHE A 31 14.82 -1.66 -5.83
CA PHE A 31 13.62 -2.36 -5.35
C PHE A 31 13.18 -1.84 -3.99
N LEU A 32 14.09 -1.68 -3.03
CA LEU A 32 13.77 -1.20 -1.68
C LEU A 32 13.25 0.24 -1.69
N GLY A 33 13.80 1.10 -2.56
CA GLY A 33 13.30 2.47 -2.76
C GLY A 33 11.89 2.49 -3.33
N TRP A 34 11.56 1.55 -4.23
CA TRP A 34 10.19 1.37 -4.69
C TRP A 34 9.31 0.80 -3.60
N PHE A 35 9.69 -0.28 -2.94
CA PHE A 35 8.89 -0.99 -1.95
C PHE A 35 8.54 -0.13 -0.73
N ALA A 36 9.47 0.72 -0.26
CA ALA A 36 9.25 1.60 0.88
C ALA A 36 8.11 2.61 0.64
N GLY A 37 7.19 2.70 1.59
CA GLY A 37 6.11 3.68 1.60
C GLY A 37 4.77 3.11 2.04
N GLU A 38 3.73 3.91 1.87
CA GLU A 38 2.35 3.52 2.08
C GLU A 38 1.67 3.20 0.74
N TYR A 39 0.75 2.24 0.74
CA TYR A 39 -0.03 1.86 -0.43
C TYR A 39 -1.49 1.63 -0.09
N ASP A 40 -2.39 1.97 -1.00
CA ASP A 40 -3.82 1.87 -0.75
C ASP A 40 -4.58 1.57 -2.06
N ASN A 41 -5.58 0.69 -2.02
CA ASN A 41 -6.42 0.34 -3.18
C ASN A 41 -7.76 1.09 -3.24
N ASN A 42 -7.87 2.27 -2.62
CA ASN A 42 -9.10 3.07 -2.61
C ASN A 42 -9.70 3.27 -4.02
N GLU A 43 -8.87 3.55 -5.04
CA GLU A 43 -9.36 3.65 -6.42
C GLU A 43 -10.06 2.37 -6.87
N GLN A 44 -9.45 1.19 -6.62
CA GLN A 44 -10.00 -0.08 -7.06
C GLN A 44 -11.39 -0.28 -6.44
N VAL A 45 -11.51 -0.08 -5.13
CA VAL A 45 -12.77 -0.26 -4.41
C VAL A 45 -13.82 0.79 -4.80
N TRP A 46 -13.39 2.05 -4.95
CA TRP A 46 -14.26 3.14 -5.41
C TRP A 46 -14.81 2.84 -6.81
N GLN A 47 -13.94 2.45 -7.74
CA GLN A 47 -14.32 2.12 -9.11
C GLN A 47 -15.31 0.95 -9.17
N GLN A 48 -15.11 -0.09 -8.36
CA GLN A 48 -16.07 -1.19 -8.25
C GLN A 48 -17.44 -0.72 -7.72
N GLY A 49 -17.45 0.29 -6.85
CA GLY A 49 -18.68 0.95 -6.41
C GLY A 49 -19.41 1.67 -7.54
N GLU A 50 -18.68 2.46 -8.33
CA GLU A 50 -19.22 3.15 -9.51
C GLU A 50 -19.68 2.16 -10.59
N ASP A 51 -19.03 0.99 -10.71
CA ASP A 51 -19.41 -0.10 -11.61
C ASP A 51 -20.66 -0.86 -11.14
N GLY A 52 -21.19 -0.55 -9.95
CA GLY A 52 -22.38 -1.18 -9.39
C GLY A 52 -22.14 -2.60 -8.85
N ILE A 53 -20.88 -2.97 -8.59
CA ILE A 53 -20.55 -4.26 -7.97
C ILE A 53 -21.07 -4.25 -6.53
N ALA A 54 -21.71 -5.34 -6.10
CA ALA A 54 -22.25 -5.47 -4.76
C ALA A 54 -21.12 -5.42 -3.71
N PRO A 55 -21.30 -4.77 -2.54
CA PRO A 55 -20.23 -4.60 -1.55
C PRO A 55 -19.48 -5.88 -1.18
N GLU A 56 -20.18 -7.01 -1.08
CA GLU A 56 -19.64 -8.33 -0.77
C GLU A 56 -18.74 -8.92 -1.87
N ASP A 57 -18.92 -8.48 -3.11
CA ASP A 57 -18.14 -8.93 -4.27
C ASP A 57 -16.94 -8.00 -4.55
N ARG A 58 -16.88 -6.83 -3.90
CA ARG A 58 -15.76 -5.90 -4.05
C ARG A 58 -14.50 -6.45 -3.42
N HIS A 59 -13.37 -5.90 -3.85
CA HIS A 59 -12.13 -6.07 -3.12
C HIS A 59 -12.27 -5.41 -1.75
N GLU A 60 -11.66 -6.02 -0.76
CA GLU A 60 -11.44 -5.39 0.52
C GLU A 60 -10.65 -4.08 0.27
N HIS A 61 -11.04 -3.00 0.92
CA HIS A 61 -10.23 -1.79 0.97
C HIS A 61 -9.08 -2.07 1.93
N ILE A 62 -7.84 -2.04 1.45
CA ILE A 62 -6.65 -2.36 2.22
C ILE A 62 -5.69 -1.18 2.14
N HIS A 63 -5.16 -0.83 3.30
CA HIS A 63 -4.04 0.07 3.43
C HIS A 63 -2.81 -0.71 3.90
N HIS A 64 -1.68 -0.42 3.27
CA HIS A 64 -0.38 -1.04 3.53
C HIS A 64 0.62 0.01 3.98
N ILE A 65 1.32 -0.26 5.08
CA ILE A 65 2.49 0.49 5.52
C ILE A 65 3.69 -0.43 5.38
N PHE A 66 4.60 -0.11 4.46
CA PHE A 66 5.88 -0.81 4.26
C PHE A 66 7.02 0.11 4.68
N MET A 67 7.33 0.09 5.97
CA MET A 67 8.27 1.01 6.58
C MET A 67 9.65 0.37 6.74
N PRO A 68 10.73 0.96 6.18
CA PRO A 68 12.09 0.56 6.53
C PRO A 68 12.28 0.59 8.05
N ALA A 69 12.71 -0.51 8.62
CA ALA A 69 12.83 -0.68 10.07
C ALA A 69 14.11 -1.46 10.37
N PRO A 70 15.24 -0.80 10.64
CA PRO A 70 16.52 -1.49 10.86
C PRO A 70 16.47 -2.40 12.08
N VAL A 71 16.63 -3.71 11.87
CA VAL A 71 16.74 -4.71 12.94
C VAL A 71 17.96 -5.59 12.63
N PRO A 72 19.19 -5.11 12.96
CA PRO A 72 20.43 -5.77 12.57
C PRO A 72 20.59 -7.21 13.10
N ALA A 73 19.86 -7.57 14.16
CA ALA A 73 19.82 -8.92 14.69
C ALA A 73 19.10 -9.93 13.77
N ILE A 74 18.32 -9.44 12.80
CA ILE A 74 17.59 -10.24 11.81
C ILE A 74 18.30 -10.20 10.46
N GLY A 75 18.50 -9.00 9.90
CA GLY A 75 19.13 -8.82 8.60
C GLY A 75 19.48 -7.36 8.31
N GLU A 76 20.19 -7.13 7.20
CA GLU A 76 20.65 -5.79 6.80
C GLU A 76 19.51 -4.90 6.32
N HIS A 77 18.55 -5.46 5.57
CA HIS A 77 17.42 -4.73 5.01
C HIS A 77 16.11 -5.30 5.55
N THR A 78 15.59 -4.67 6.60
CA THR A 78 14.36 -5.10 7.26
C THR A 78 13.27 -4.04 7.17
N PHE A 79 12.03 -4.49 7.05
CA PHE A 79 10.84 -3.66 6.92
C PHE A 79 9.78 -4.08 7.91
N PHE A 80 9.22 -3.12 8.63
CA PHE A 80 7.99 -3.32 9.38
C PHE A 80 6.81 -3.18 8.43
N ILE A 81 5.95 -4.20 8.45
CA ILE A 81 4.77 -4.29 7.61
C ILE A 81 3.55 -4.23 8.50
N LYS A 82 2.65 -3.30 8.18
CA LYS A 82 1.32 -3.22 8.79
C LYS A 82 0.28 -3.09 7.71
N GLN A 83 -0.76 -3.91 7.80
CA GLN A 83 -1.88 -3.90 6.87
C GLN A 83 -3.19 -3.88 7.64
N TYR A 84 -4.05 -2.93 7.32
CA TYR A 84 -5.35 -2.75 7.97
C TYR A 84 -6.47 -2.59 6.93
N LEU A 85 -7.69 -2.89 7.36
CA LEU A 85 -8.87 -2.89 6.50
C LEU A 85 -9.61 -1.56 6.56
N GLY A 86 -10.04 -1.10 5.38
CA GLY A 86 -10.75 0.14 5.19
C GLY A 86 -9.94 1.34 5.66
N ARG A 87 -10.63 2.25 6.32
CA ARG A 87 -10.07 3.50 6.85
C ARG A 87 -9.81 3.42 8.36
N ASP A 88 -9.90 2.23 8.93
CA ASP A 88 -9.73 1.98 10.35
C ASP A 88 -8.33 1.44 10.63
N TYR A 89 -7.44 2.34 11.05
CA TYR A 89 -6.05 2.04 11.37
C TYR A 89 -5.89 0.96 12.47
N GLU A 90 -6.90 0.79 13.33
CA GLU A 90 -6.88 -0.23 14.39
C GLU A 90 -7.38 -1.59 13.91
N ASN A 91 -8.04 -1.66 12.75
CA ASN A 91 -8.51 -2.91 12.13
C ASN A 91 -7.38 -3.62 11.37
N VAL A 92 -6.30 -3.91 12.09
CA VAL A 92 -5.11 -4.59 11.59
C VAL A 92 -5.41 -6.07 11.41
N TYR A 93 -5.21 -6.58 10.19
CA TYR A 93 -5.37 -8.01 9.91
C TYR A 93 -4.04 -8.72 9.64
N ARG A 94 -2.96 -7.97 9.37
CA ARG A 94 -1.63 -8.54 9.14
C ARG A 94 -0.52 -7.59 9.57
N GLN A 95 0.45 -8.14 10.30
CA GLN A 95 1.64 -7.43 10.75
C GLN A 95 2.88 -8.34 10.63
N ARG A 96 3.93 -7.91 9.95
CA ARG A 96 5.11 -8.76 9.70
C ARG A 96 6.40 -7.95 9.81
N LEU A 97 7.50 -8.64 10.03
CA LEU A 97 8.83 -8.13 9.71
C LEU A 97 9.27 -8.82 8.42
N TYR A 98 9.56 -8.03 7.39
CA TYR A 98 10.13 -8.52 6.14
C TYR A 98 11.63 -8.31 6.16
N GLU A 99 12.37 -9.30 5.69
CA GLU A 99 13.81 -9.23 5.51
C GLU A 99 14.13 -9.45 4.04
N PHE A 100 14.88 -8.52 3.45
CA PHE A 100 15.32 -8.59 2.06
C PHE A 100 16.82 -8.85 1.98
N SER A 101 17.21 -9.76 1.09
CA SER A 101 18.61 -10.05 0.80
C SER A 101 18.81 -10.41 -0.68
N VAL A 102 20.06 -10.43 -1.13
CA VAL A 102 20.41 -10.95 -2.46
C VAL A 102 20.56 -12.47 -2.37
N ASN A 103 19.80 -13.20 -3.19
CA ASN A 103 20.00 -14.63 -3.40
C ASN A 103 20.72 -14.83 -4.74
N GLU A 104 22.04 -15.03 -4.67
CA GLU A 104 22.91 -15.20 -5.85
C GLU A 104 22.57 -16.47 -6.63
N ASP A 105 22.27 -17.58 -5.95
CA ASP A 105 21.95 -18.87 -6.57
C ASP A 105 20.70 -18.78 -7.45
N ARG A 106 19.72 -17.96 -7.05
CA ARG A 106 18.48 -17.73 -7.77
C ARG A 106 18.51 -16.52 -8.69
N GLY A 107 19.56 -15.71 -8.61
CA GLY A 107 19.64 -14.44 -9.32
C GLY A 107 18.45 -13.54 -9.02
N ALA A 108 18.07 -13.41 -7.74
CA ALA A 108 16.87 -12.71 -7.31
C ALA A 108 17.07 -11.97 -5.99
N ILE A 109 16.20 -11.00 -5.73
CA ILE A 109 16.01 -10.45 -4.38
C ILE A 109 15.12 -11.42 -3.62
N GLU A 110 15.58 -11.92 -2.49
CA GLU A 110 14.82 -12.81 -1.64
C GLU A 110 14.16 -12.02 -0.50
N LEU A 111 12.87 -12.28 -0.32
CA LEU A 111 12.07 -11.80 0.80
C LEU A 111 11.77 -12.97 1.74
N ALA A 112 12.32 -12.90 2.95
CA ALA A 112 11.92 -13.75 4.07
C ALA A 112 10.83 -13.04 4.90
N ILE A 113 9.73 -13.75 5.14
CA ILE A 113 8.57 -13.22 5.89
C ILE A 113 8.61 -13.75 7.32
N HIS A 114 8.70 -12.83 8.29
CA HIS A 114 8.72 -13.14 9.72
C HIS A 114 7.41 -12.68 10.38
N SER A 115 6.74 -13.58 11.08
CA SER A 115 5.61 -13.26 11.96
C SER A 115 6.13 -12.88 13.35
N PHE A 116 5.50 -11.92 14.01
CA PHE A 116 5.79 -11.63 15.41
C PHE A 116 5.13 -12.65 16.32
N ASN A 117 5.83 -13.09 17.37
CA ASN A 117 5.25 -13.94 18.41
C ASN A 117 4.25 -13.17 19.29
N ASP A 118 4.42 -11.85 19.42
CA ASP A 118 3.54 -10.92 20.13
C ASP A 118 3.24 -9.72 19.22
N GLU A 119 2.22 -9.83 18.37
CA GLU A 119 1.87 -8.75 17.41
C GLU A 119 1.43 -7.46 18.12
N GLU A 120 0.76 -7.56 19.27
CA GLU A 120 0.26 -6.39 20.03
C GLU A 120 1.40 -5.49 20.49
N LYS A 121 2.49 -6.09 21.00
CA LYS A 121 3.70 -5.35 21.43
C LYS A 121 4.25 -4.42 20.34
N TYR A 122 4.15 -4.82 19.07
CA TYR A 122 4.74 -4.10 17.94
C TYR A 122 3.69 -3.35 17.08
N ARG A 123 2.43 -3.30 17.53
CA ARG A 123 1.29 -2.75 16.75
C ARG A 123 1.49 -1.32 16.25
N TYR A 124 2.26 -0.51 16.97
CA TYR A 124 2.49 0.90 16.67
C TYR A 124 3.93 1.18 16.21
N ALA A 125 4.68 0.15 15.82
CA ALA A 125 6.06 0.32 15.41
C ALA A 125 6.24 1.19 14.16
N ASP A 126 5.19 1.35 13.33
CA ASP A 126 5.14 2.30 12.23
C ASP A 126 5.18 3.77 12.68
N ARG A 127 4.72 4.06 13.90
CA ARG A 127 4.73 5.40 14.50
C ARG A 127 5.85 5.59 15.51
N ASP A 128 6.23 4.51 16.18
CA ASP A 128 7.33 4.47 17.14
C ASP A 128 8.29 3.32 16.82
N PRO A 129 9.28 3.54 15.93
CA PRO A 129 10.25 2.51 15.55
C PRO A 129 11.09 2.00 16.73
N SER A 130 11.14 2.71 17.86
CA SER A 130 11.89 2.27 19.04
C SER A 130 11.35 0.97 19.65
N LEU A 131 10.09 0.63 19.37
CA LEU A 131 9.48 -0.64 19.76
C LEU A 131 10.20 -1.86 19.17
N LEU A 132 10.94 -1.68 18.07
CA LEU A 132 11.69 -2.74 17.39
C LEU A 132 13.16 -2.83 17.84
N ALA A 133 13.64 -1.94 18.71
CA ALA A 133 15.06 -1.81 19.03
C ALA A 133 15.67 -3.08 19.64
N ASP A 134 14.91 -3.80 20.46
CA ASP A 134 15.34 -5.04 21.12
C ASP A 134 14.82 -6.31 20.42
N LEU A 135 14.23 -6.18 19.22
CA LEU A 135 13.69 -7.32 18.48
C LEU A 135 14.82 -8.25 18.04
N GLY A 136 14.68 -9.54 18.37
CA GLY A 136 15.61 -10.58 17.94
C GLY A 136 14.93 -11.81 17.32
N PRO A 137 15.70 -12.77 16.81
CA PRO A 137 15.15 -13.96 16.16
C PRO A 137 14.20 -14.79 17.05
N ALA A 138 14.37 -14.73 18.37
CA ALA A 138 13.52 -15.44 19.32
C ALA A 138 12.10 -14.84 19.46
N ASP A 139 11.90 -13.60 19.03
CA ASP A 139 10.60 -12.91 19.04
C ASP A 139 9.81 -13.12 17.73
N LEU A 140 10.42 -13.82 16.77
CA LEU A 140 9.90 -14.00 15.43
C LEU A 140 9.71 -15.48 15.09
N ARG A 141 8.79 -15.72 14.17
CA ARG A 141 8.58 -17.02 13.53
C ARG A 141 8.66 -16.86 12.02
N ASN A 142 9.56 -17.60 11.41
CA ASN A 142 9.64 -17.77 9.97
C ASN A 142 9.08 -19.15 9.58
N VAL A 143 8.34 -19.21 8.47
CA VAL A 143 7.85 -20.46 7.91
C VAL A 143 8.75 -20.83 6.73
N PRO A 144 9.52 -21.93 6.82
CA PRO A 144 10.38 -22.36 5.73
C PRO A 144 9.59 -22.61 4.44
N GLY A 145 10.13 -22.18 3.30
CA GLY A 145 9.51 -22.37 1.98
C GLY A 145 8.52 -21.27 1.60
N CYS A 146 8.21 -20.34 2.50
CA CYS A 146 7.35 -19.18 2.23
C CYS A 146 8.10 -17.92 1.79
N ASN A 147 9.30 -18.09 1.24
CA ASN A 147 10.12 -17.00 0.74
C ASN A 147 9.59 -16.56 -0.64
N VAL A 148 9.66 -15.26 -0.91
CA VAL A 148 9.30 -14.68 -2.20
C VAL A 148 10.58 -14.24 -2.91
N TYR A 149 10.70 -14.56 -4.20
CA TYR A 149 11.84 -14.18 -5.02
C TYR A 149 11.42 -13.14 -6.06
N TRP A 150 12.01 -11.95 -5.96
CA TRP A 150 11.71 -10.82 -6.82
C TRP A 150 12.76 -10.64 -7.91
N ARG A 151 12.29 -10.39 -9.13
CA ARG A 151 13.15 -10.10 -10.29
C ARG A 151 12.62 -8.91 -11.07
N LEU A 152 13.54 -8.08 -11.55
CA LEU A 152 13.20 -7.01 -12.49
C LEU A 152 12.80 -7.62 -13.84
N ASN A 153 11.60 -7.29 -14.30
CA ASN A 153 11.04 -7.71 -15.58
C ASN A 153 10.63 -6.47 -16.38
N GLY A 154 11.58 -5.93 -17.15
CA GLY A 154 11.37 -4.70 -17.92
C GLY A 154 11.30 -3.47 -17.00
N ASP A 155 10.10 -2.99 -16.73
CA ASP A 155 9.82 -1.75 -15.98
C ASP A 155 9.19 -1.99 -14.60
N HIS A 156 9.04 -3.24 -14.18
CA HIS A 156 8.46 -3.63 -12.91
C HIS A 156 9.17 -4.84 -12.32
N TYR A 157 9.05 -5.05 -11.02
CA TYR A 157 9.46 -6.29 -10.38
C TYR A 157 8.29 -7.27 -10.33
N VAL A 158 8.59 -8.55 -10.53
CA VAL A 158 7.65 -9.67 -10.32
C VAL A 158 8.16 -10.49 -9.14
N GLY A 159 7.29 -10.77 -8.19
CA GLY A 159 7.57 -11.60 -7.03
C GLY A 159 6.85 -12.94 -7.16
N GLU A 160 7.60 -14.02 -6.98
CA GLU A 160 7.09 -15.40 -7.10
C GLU A 160 7.58 -16.24 -5.92
N MET A 161 6.75 -17.16 -5.48
CA MET A 161 7.13 -18.22 -4.54
C MET A 161 7.54 -19.46 -5.32
N ASP A 162 8.31 -20.35 -4.68
CA ASP A 162 8.51 -21.68 -5.23
C ASP A 162 7.21 -22.47 -5.23
N GLU A 163 6.92 -23.12 -6.36
CA GLU A 163 5.75 -23.98 -6.50
C GLU A 163 5.75 -25.08 -5.44
N GLY A 164 4.67 -25.17 -4.66
CA GLY A 164 4.49 -26.17 -3.62
C GLY A 164 5.25 -25.90 -2.32
N ALA A 165 6.11 -24.87 -2.24
CA ALA A 165 7.04 -24.72 -1.13
C ALA A 165 6.42 -24.10 0.12
N CYS A 166 5.52 -23.12 -0.04
CA CYS A 166 4.86 -22.48 1.09
C CYS A 166 3.67 -23.32 1.58
N PHE A 167 3.97 -24.34 2.37
CA PHE A 167 2.99 -25.27 2.91
C PHE A 167 3.17 -25.43 4.43
N TYR A 168 2.13 -25.13 5.20
CA TYR A 168 2.19 -25.20 6.66
C TYR A 168 0.80 -25.34 7.30
N TYR A 169 0.78 -25.71 8.58
CA TYR A 169 -0.44 -25.74 9.37
C TYR A 169 -0.84 -24.33 9.82
N SER A 170 -1.98 -23.84 9.35
CA SER A 170 -2.54 -22.55 9.78
C SER A 170 -3.37 -22.74 11.04
N GLU A 171 -2.89 -22.20 12.17
CA GLU A 171 -3.66 -22.21 13.42
C GLU A 171 -4.97 -21.43 13.30
N ALA A 172 -4.98 -20.33 12.53
CA ALA A 172 -6.17 -19.52 12.30
C ALA A 172 -7.27 -20.27 11.55
N MET A 173 -6.89 -21.20 10.66
CA MET A 173 -7.84 -22.00 9.87
C MET A 173 -8.02 -23.42 10.40
N GLY A 174 -7.20 -23.84 11.36
CA GLY A 174 -7.23 -25.19 11.93
C GLY A 174 -6.90 -26.30 10.93
N GLN A 175 -6.17 -26.00 9.86
CA GLN A 175 -5.85 -26.95 8.79
C GLN A 175 -4.54 -26.60 8.08
N ASN A 176 -4.00 -27.56 7.33
CA ASN A 176 -2.86 -27.32 6.45
C ASN A 176 -3.29 -26.44 5.27
N VAL A 177 -2.44 -25.48 4.94
CA VAL A 177 -2.65 -24.54 3.85
C VAL A 177 -1.44 -24.49 2.95
N TYR A 178 -1.71 -24.34 1.66
CA TYR A 178 -0.74 -24.03 0.64
C TYR A 178 -0.96 -22.60 0.15
N ILE A 179 0.05 -21.75 0.24
CA ILE A 179 -0.03 -20.34 -0.16
C ILE A 179 0.62 -20.14 -1.53
N THR A 180 -0.03 -19.31 -2.36
CA THR A 180 0.56 -18.79 -3.59
C THR A 180 0.37 -17.30 -3.66
N ASP A 181 1.43 -16.58 -4.03
CA ASP A 181 1.38 -15.14 -4.21
C ASP A 181 1.62 -14.79 -5.68
N THR A 182 0.82 -13.85 -6.20
CA THR A 182 1.09 -13.15 -7.46
C THR A 182 1.41 -11.70 -7.15
N LEU A 183 2.67 -11.33 -7.29
CA LEU A 183 3.16 -10.03 -6.85
C LEU A 183 3.78 -9.23 -7.98
N ARG A 184 3.47 -7.93 -8.01
CA ARG A 184 4.06 -6.99 -8.94
C ARG A 184 4.34 -5.67 -8.25
N LEU A 185 5.52 -5.10 -8.46
CA LEU A 185 5.92 -3.81 -7.90
C LEU A 185 6.43 -2.87 -9.00
N THR A 186 5.97 -1.64 -8.97
CA THR A 186 6.49 -0.51 -9.74
C THR A 186 6.87 0.63 -8.81
N ALA A 187 7.39 1.73 -9.37
CA ALA A 187 7.61 2.96 -8.61
C ALA A 187 6.34 3.49 -7.92
N ASP A 188 5.16 3.26 -8.51
CA ASP A 188 3.91 3.93 -8.13
C ASP A 188 2.81 2.97 -7.63
N GLU A 189 2.99 1.65 -7.76
CA GLU A 189 1.96 0.66 -7.40
C GLU A 189 2.58 -0.67 -6.97
N ILE A 190 1.91 -1.35 -6.04
CA ILE A 190 2.12 -2.76 -5.71
C ILE A 190 0.82 -3.54 -5.86
N TRP A 191 0.87 -4.64 -6.61
CA TRP A 191 -0.24 -5.56 -6.76
C TRP A 191 0.03 -6.82 -5.96
N ILE A 192 -0.96 -7.23 -5.17
CA ILE A 192 -0.87 -8.36 -4.25
C ILE A 192 -2.04 -9.29 -4.49
N GLY A 193 -1.75 -10.51 -4.94
CA GLY A 193 -2.72 -11.58 -5.15
C GLY A 193 -2.36 -12.80 -4.31
N ASP A 194 -2.70 -12.76 -3.02
CA ASP A 194 -2.49 -13.87 -2.09
C ASP A 194 -3.66 -14.85 -2.20
N LYS A 195 -3.36 -16.14 -2.37
CA LYS A 195 -4.35 -17.21 -2.34
C LYS A 195 -3.89 -18.31 -1.41
N ALA A 196 -4.84 -18.94 -0.71
CA ALA A 196 -4.58 -20.21 -0.05
C ALA A 196 -5.48 -21.30 -0.55
N TYR A 197 -4.92 -22.50 -0.55
CA TYR A 197 -5.59 -23.74 -0.89
C TYR A 197 -5.44 -24.74 0.25
N ASP A 198 -6.40 -25.66 0.38
CA ASP A 198 -6.25 -26.83 1.23
C ASP A 198 -5.41 -27.92 0.53
N GLU A 199 -5.19 -29.04 1.21
CA GLU A 199 -4.43 -30.19 0.68
C GLU A 199 -5.06 -30.84 -0.55
N ASP A 200 -6.37 -30.68 -0.73
CA ASP A 200 -7.12 -31.21 -1.87
C ASP A 200 -7.12 -30.23 -3.07
N GLY A 201 -6.53 -29.05 -2.90
CA GLY A 201 -6.43 -28.00 -3.92
C GLY A 201 -7.66 -27.10 -4.02
N ASN A 202 -8.57 -27.15 -3.04
CA ASN A 202 -9.72 -26.24 -3.00
C ASN A 202 -9.27 -24.87 -2.49
N LEU A 203 -9.76 -23.81 -3.15
CA LEU A 203 -9.49 -22.44 -2.74
C LEU A 203 -10.14 -22.15 -1.37
N LEU A 204 -9.32 -21.78 -0.39
CA LEU A 204 -9.75 -21.39 0.95
C LEU A 204 -9.97 -19.88 1.06
N PHE A 205 -9.06 -19.09 0.50
CA PHE A 205 -9.21 -17.64 0.38
C PHE A 205 -8.43 -17.10 -0.81
N GLY A 206 -8.74 -15.87 -1.17
CA GLY A 206 -8.11 -15.15 -2.27
C GLY A 206 -9.01 -15.14 -3.50
N ARG A 207 -8.57 -14.42 -4.52
CA ARG A 207 -9.31 -14.19 -5.75
C ARG A 207 -8.35 -13.99 -6.92
N ASP A 208 -8.83 -14.16 -8.14
CA ASP A 208 -7.97 -14.12 -9.33
C ASP A 208 -7.43 -12.74 -9.65
N GLU A 209 -8.24 -11.70 -9.42
CA GLU A 209 -7.79 -10.32 -9.58
C GLU A 209 -7.03 -9.88 -8.31
N PRO A 210 -5.81 -9.35 -8.41
CA PRO A 210 -5.06 -8.89 -7.25
C PRO A 210 -5.62 -7.56 -6.72
N HIS A 211 -5.36 -7.28 -5.44
CA HIS A 211 -5.49 -5.93 -4.91
C HIS A 211 -4.48 -5.04 -5.60
N ARG A 212 -4.93 -3.93 -6.20
CA ARG A 212 -4.09 -2.97 -6.93
C ARG A 212 -3.90 -1.74 -6.09
N ASN A 213 -2.79 -1.69 -5.36
CA ASN A 213 -2.54 -0.66 -4.37
C ASN A 213 -1.63 0.41 -4.96
N ARG A 214 -2.07 1.66 -4.95
CA ARG A 214 -1.30 2.81 -5.41
C ARG A 214 -0.44 3.33 -4.29
N LYS A 215 0.77 3.76 -4.64
CA LYS A 215 1.67 4.41 -3.70
C LYS A 215 1.07 5.73 -3.25
N VAL A 216 1.02 5.88 -1.95
CA VAL A 216 0.40 7.00 -1.28
C VAL A 216 1.34 8.21 -1.30
N ARG A 217 0.76 9.38 -1.57
CA ARG A 217 1.43 10.68 -1.46
C ARG A 217 0.79 11.49 -0.34
N GLN A 218 1.63 11.98 0.57
CA GLN A 218 1.21 12.73 1.75
C GLN A 218 1.09 14.22 1.48
N PHE A 219 0.13 14.88 2.14
CA PHE A 219 -0.15 16.30 2.02
C PHE A 219 -0.30 16.93 3.41
N GLY A 220 0.32 18.10 3.58
CA GLY A 220 0.08 19.03 4.68
C GLY A 220 -0.79 20.19 4.25
N GLY A 221 -1.58 20.75 5.16
CA GLY A 221 -2.50 21.82 4.82
C GLY A 221 -3.13 22.55 5.97
N TRP A 222 -4.08 23.40 5.62
CA TRP A 222 -4.86 24.22 6.55
C TRP A 222 -6.30 24.31 6.06
N GLY A 223 -7.20 24.57 7.00
CA GLY A 223 -8.58 24.92 6.72
C GLY A 223 -9.00 26.18 7.46
N ALA A 224 -10.11 26.76 7.04
CA ALA A 224 -10.79 27.81 7.78
C ALA A 224 -12.30 27.64 7.60
N VAL A 225 -13.06 27.74 8.68
CA VAL A 225 -14.52 27.56 8.66
C VAL A 225 -15.19 28.73 9.37
N ARG A 226 -16.30 29.22 8.80
CA ARG A 226 -17.11 30.25 9.43
C ARG A 226 -17.84 29.64 10.64
N ARG A 227 -17.74 30.27 11.81
CA ARG A 227 -18.38 29.82 13.05
C ARG A 227 -19.87 29.51 12.87
N GLY A 228 -20.60 30.39 12.18
CA GLY A 228 -22.02 30.23 11.90
C GLY A 228 -22.38 29.01 11.04
N ALA A 229 -21.43 28.38 10.35
CA ALA A 229 -21.68 27.17 9.55
C ALA A 229 -21.94 25.92 10.42
N PHE A 230 -21.45 25.90 11.66
CA PHE A 230 -21.58 24.77 12.58
C PHE A 230 -22.11 25.16 13.96
N ALA A 231 -22.04 26.45 14.31
CA ALA A 231 -22.61 27.04 15.51
C ALA A 231 -23.50 28.25 15.16
N PRO A 232 -24.66 28.05 14.51
CA PRO A 232 -25.46 29.15 13.95
C PRO A 232 -26.01 30.15 14.98
N TYR A 233 -26.07 29.76 16.26
CA TYR A 233 -26.57 30.59 17.36
C TYR A 233 -25.45 31.22 18.23
N SER A 234 -24.18 31.06 17.86
CA SER A 234 -23.07 31.66 18.60
C SER A 234 -22.97 33.16 18.37
N GLU A 235 -22.46 33.89 19.36
CA GLU A 235 -21.90 35.23 19.12
C GLU A 235 -20.77 35.15 18.08
N ASN A 236 -20.61 36.20 17.26
CA ASN A 236 -19.61 36.26 16.18
C ASN A 236 -19.76 35.15 15.11
N SER A 237 -20.98 34.84 14.68
CA SER A 237 -21.25 33.82 13.64
C SER A 237 -20.54 34.06 12.30
N ASP A 238 -20.10 35.29 12.00
CA ASP A 238 -19.34 35.63 10.79
C ASP A 238 -17.82 35.42 10.91
N GLU A 239 -17.31 35.09 12.10
CA GLU A 239 -15.90 34.83 12.34
C GLU A 239 -15.41 33.59 11.58
N MET A 240 -14.24 33.70 10.95
CA MET A 240 -13.53 32.56 10.36
C MET A 240 -12.58 31.96 11.39
N LEU A 241 -12.78 30.69 11.71
CA LEU A 241 -11.96 29.92 12.64
C LEU A 241 -10.97 29.06 11.88
N LEU A 242 -9.72 29.03 12.35
CA LEU A 242 -8.65 28.26 11.75
C LEU A 242 -8.81 26.77 12.08
N VAL A 243 -8.53 25.93 11.10
CA VAL A 243 -8.31 24.49 11.24
C VAL A 243 -6.85 24.24 10.89
N PRO A 244 -5.95 24.18 11.88
CA PRO A 244 -4.53 23.98 11.64
C PRO A 244 -4.19 22.52 11.31
N ASP A 245 -2.99 22.31 10.80
CA ASP A 245 -2.29 21.00 10.77
C ASP A 245 -3.07 19.85 10.12
N LEU A 246 -3.78 20.12 9.01
CA LEU A 246 -4.40 19.06 8.23
C LEU A 246 -3.32 18.16 7.63
N ARG A 247 -3.42 16.86 7.92
CA ARG A 247 -2.58 15.81 7.35
C ARG A 247 -3.46 14.76 6.69
N LEU A 248 -3.26 14.57 5.40
CA LEU A 248 -4.01 13.59 4.63
C LEU A 248 -3.21 13.07 3.44
N HIS A 249 -3.51 11.85 3.05
CA HIS A 249 -2.96 11.25 1.87
C HIS A 249 -3.95 11.20 0.70
N ASN A 250 -3.42 11.12 -0.52
CA ASN A 250 -4.20 11.26 -1.75
C ASN A 250 -4.98 10.01 -2.19
N GLU A 251 -4.87 8.88 -1.49
CA GLU A 251 -5.57 7.65 -1.85
C GLU A 251 -6.85 7.49 -1.03
N GLY A 252 -7.62 8.58 -0.97
CA GLY A 252 -8.97 8.58 -0.46
C GLY A 252 -9.12 9.07 0.96
N GLN A 253 -8.07 9.38 1.74
CA GLN A 253 -8.18 9.64 3.17
C GLN A 253 -9.22 10.71 3.52
N ILE A 254 -9.98 10.48 4.61
CA ILE A 254 -10.97 11.42 5.14
C ILE A 254 -10.53 11.85 6.53
N VAL A 255 -10.51 13.16 6.78
CA VAL A 255 -10.14 13.75 8.07
C VAL A 255 -11.22 14.74 8.51
N PRO A 256 -11.74 14.64 9.75
CA PRO A 256 -12.66 15.63 10.30
C PRO A 256 -12.00 17.00 10.38
N LEU A 257 -12.73 18.06 10.03
CA LEU A 257 -12.30 19.43 10.26
C LEU A 257 -12.64 19.80 11.71
N VAL A 258 -11.61 20.09 12.49
CA VAL A 258 -11.69 20.46 13.91
C VAL A 258 -10.99 21.80 14.09
N THR A 259 -11.61 22.76 14.77
CA THR A 259 -11.00 24.08 14.96
C THR A 259 -9.76 24.00 15.86
N ALA A 260 -8.95 25.07 15.88
CA ALA A 260 -7.82 25.19 16.80
C ALA A 260 -8.20 25.03 18.28
N GLU A 261 -9.45 25.35 18.64
CA GLU A 261 -10.01 25.19 19.98
C GLU A 261 -10.52 23.77 20.27
N GLY A 262 -10.52 22.88 19.27
CA GLY A 262 -11.01 21.50 19.40
C GLY A 262 -12.49 21.31 19.06
N ASP A 263 -13.17 22.33 18.52
CA ASP A 263 -14.58 22.23 18.17
C ASP A 263 -14.78 21.44 16.88
N ALA A 264 -15.66 20.44 16.92
CA ALA A 264 -16.06 19.70 15.73
C ALA A 264 -16.93 20.60 14.83
N THR A 265 -16.57 20.68 13.55
CA THR A 265 -17.26 21.56 12.60
C THR A 265 -18.44 20.87 11.90
N GLY A 266 -18.59 19.55 12.06
CA GLY A 266 -19.57 18.75 11.32
C GLY A 266 -19.20 18.50 9.85
N TYR A 267 -18.01 18.93 9.42
CA TYR A 267 -17.49 18.68 8.08
C TYR A 267 -16.18 17.89 8.13
N SER A 268 -15.94 17.12 7.09
CA SER A 268 -14.69 16.40 6.87
C SER A 268 -14.10 16.79 5.52
N VAL A 269 -12.78 16.66 5.39
CA VAL A 269 -12.07 16.80 4.11
C VAL A 269 -11.67 15.41 3.60
N GLU A 270 -11.84 15.17 2.31
CA GLU A 270 -11.35 14.00 1.60
C GLU A 270 -10.30 14.42 0.56
N LEU A 271 -9.20 13.67 0.47
CA LEU A 271 -8.25 13.79 -0.65
C LEU A 271 -8.13 12.46 -1.37
N ALA A 272 -8.50 12.42 -2.65
CA ALA A 272 -8.59 11.18 -3.41
C ALA A 272 -8.07 11.35 -4.85
N ARG A 273 -7.27 10.39 -5.32
CA ARG A 273 -6.89 10.25 -6.73
C ARG A 273 -7.85 9.28 -7.39
N LEU A 274 -8.75 9.81 -8.23
CA LEU A 274 -9.84 9.04 -8.81
C LEU A 274 -9.85 9.13 -10.34
N THR A 275 -10.24 8.04 -11.01
CA THR A 275 -10.41 7.98 -12.47
C THR A 275 -11.88 7.92 -12.85
N TYR A 276 -12.46 9.04 -13.30
CA TYR A 276 -13.88 9.08 -13.63
C TYR A 276 -14.22 8.29 -14.90
N GLN A 277 -15.15 7.34 -14.82
CA GLN A 277 -15.55 6.43 -15.92
C GLN A 277 -15.85 7.14 -17.25
N ASN A 278 -16.60 8.24 -17.19
CA ASN A 278 -17.09 8.94 -18.38
C ASN A 278 -15.97 9.62 -19.17
N THR A 279 -14.91 10.04 -18.50
CA THR A 279 -13.80 10.79 -19.10
C THR A 279 -12.53 9.95 -19.23
N ARG A 280 -12.39 8.89 -18.42
CA ARG A 280 -11.15 8.13 -18.21
C ARG A 280 -9.98 9.03 -17.80
N VAL A 281 -10.29 10.18 -17.21
CA VAL A 281 -9.30 11.15 -16.74
C VAL A 281 -9.14 10.95 -15.25
N ALA A 282 -7.91 10.61 -14.84
CA ALA A 282 -7.52 10.65 -13.45
C ALA A 282 -7.44 12.11 -12.98
N VAL A 283 -7.94 12.38 -11.77
CA VAL A 283 -7.82 13.70 -11.12
C VAL A 283 -7.43 13.53 -9.65
N LEU A 284 -6.81 14.56 -9.09
CA LEU A 284 -6.73 14.74 -7.64
C LEU A 284 -7.98 15.50 -7.19
N LYS A 285 -8.88 14.86 -6.44
CA LYS A 285 -10.11 15.41 -5.87
C LYS A 285 -9.86 15.86 -4.44
N LEU A 286 -10.22 17.11 -4.13
CA LEU A 286 -10.37 17.61 -2.76
C LEU A 286 -11.87 17.76 -2.46
N GLY A 287 -12.42 16.86 -1.66
CA GLY A 287 -13.83 16.83 -1.28
C GLY A 287 -14.07 17.44 0.10
N ILE A 288 -15.19 18.14 0.26
CA ILE A 288 -15.76 18.53 1.55
C ILE A 288 -16.99 17.67 1.76
N LEU A 289 -17.00 16.93 2.86
CA LEU A 289 -18.04 15.98 3.21
C LEU A 289 -18.80 16.48 4.44
N ASP A 290 -20.09 16.21 4.47
CA ASP A 290 -20.87 16.27 5.72
C ASP A 290 -20.48 15.07 6.59
N SER A 291 -20.04 15.32 7.83
CA SER A 291 -19.48 14.27 8.69
C SER A 291 -20.52 13.27 9.20
N GLU A 292 -21.81 13.64 9.21
CA GLU A 292 -22.90 12.76 9.67
C GLU A 292 -23.33 11.80 8.57
N THR A 293 -23.53 12.31 7.37
CA THR A 293 -24.05 11.56 6.22
C THR A 293 -22.97 10.94 5.35
N GLY A 294 -21.76 11.50 5.37
CA GLY A 294 -20.67 11.15 4.45
C GLY A 294 -20.86 11.68 3.03
N GLU A 295 -21.91 12.47 2.76
CA GLU A 295 -22.18 13.00 1.43
C GLU A 295 -21.21 14.13 1.08
N THR A 296 -20.77 14.17 -0.20
CA THR A 296 -19.94 15.27 -0.69
C THR A 296 -20.78 16.54 -0.84
N VAL A 297 -20.48 17.56 -0.04
CA VAL A 297 -21.09 18.90 -0.09
C VAL A 297 -20.55 19.70 -1.28
N ALA A 298 -19.24 19.67 -1.48
CA ALA A 298 -18.56 20.34 -2.58
C ALA A 298 -17.21 19.67 -2.83
N TYR A 299 -16.65 19.85 -4.02
CA TYR A 299 -15.29 19.41 -4.30
C TYR A 299 -14.60 20.32 -5.32
N SER A 300 -13.28 20.34 -5.27
CA SER A 300 -12.43 20.83 -6.35
C SER A 300 -11.59 19.68 -6.90
N TRP A 301 -11.02 19.86 -8.09
CA TRP A 301 -10.15 18.87 -8.70
C TRP A 301 -8.97 19.53 -9.42
N ALA A 302 -7.87 18.80 -9.51
CA ALA A 302 -6.65 19.18 -10.21
C ALA A 302 -6.06 17.98 -10.97
N ASN A 303 -4.97 18.21 -11.70
CA ASN A 303 -4.18 17.12 -12.27
C ASN A 303 -3.73 16.15 -11.15
N PRO A 304 -3.65 14.82 -11.40
CA PRO A 304 -3.26 13.84 -10.38
C PRO A 304 -1.93 14.15 -9.67
N GLY A 305 -0.94 14.65 -10.43
CA GLY A 305 0.38 15.02 -9.90
C GLY A 305 0.46 16.46 -9.37
N ALA A 306 -0.67 17.16 -9.19
CA ALA A 306 -0.64 18.52 -8.67
C ALA A 306 0.01 18.55 -7.28
N GLY A 307 0.96 19.46 -7.08
CA GLY A 307 1.61 19.65 -5.78
C GLY A 307 0.78 20.47 -4.79
N ARG A 308 -0.23 21.19 -5.27
CA ARG A 308 -1.11 22.05 -4.46
C ARG A 308 -2.55 21.96 -4.98
N ILE A 309 -3.51 21.92 -4.06
CA ILE A 309 -4.95 21.95 -4.36
C ILE A 309 -5.69 22.69 -3.26
N GLY A 310 -6.79 23.36 -3.59
CA GLY A 310 -7.60 24.06 -2.61
C GLY A 310 -9.04 24.28 -3.06
N ILE A 311 -9.86 24.70 -2.12
CA ILE A 311 -11.26 25.04 -2.33
C ILE A 311 -11.64 26.23 -1.44
N ASN A 312 -12.50 27.11 -1.95
CA ASN A 312 -13.06 28.22 -1.21
C ASN A 312 -14.56 28.34 -1.50
N LEU A 313 -15.38 28.10 -0.48
CA LEU A 313 -16.84 28.16 -0.53
C LEU A 313 -17.39 29.45 0.11
N GLY A 314 -16.52 30.39 0.48
CA GLY A 314 -16.84 31.61 1.23
C GLY A 314 -17.05 31.38 2.73
N TRP A 315 -17.73 30.29 3.10
CA TRP A 315 -17.93 29.87 4.49
C TRP A 315 -16.96 28.79 4.97
N LEU A 316 -16.29 28.10 4.04
CA LEU A 316 -15.25 27.12 4.32
C LEU A 316 -14.15 27.18 3.27
N GLN A 317 -12.92 27.04 3.71
CA GLN A 317 -11.72 27.05 2.87
C GLN A 317 -10.80 25.92 3.31
N VAL A 318 -10.18 25.25 2.34
CA VAL A 318 -9.13 24.25 2.58
C VAL A 318 -8.05 24.41 1.53
N GLY A 319 -6.79 24.33 1.95
CA GLY A 319 -5.62 24.29 1.07
C GLY A 319 -4.69 23.17 1.49
N MET A 320 -4.26 22.37 0.52
CA MET A 320 -3.34 21.24 0.70
C MET A 320 -2.11 21.40 -0.19
N THR A 321 -0.95 21.05 0.34
CA THR A 321 0.35 21.01 -0.37
C THR A 321 0.98 19.64 -0.13
N ALA A 322 1.49 19.02 -1.18
CA ALA A 322 2.17 17.74 -1.08
C ALA A 322 3.53 17.90 -0.39
N ASP A 323 3.92 16.91 0.43
CA ASP A 323 5.16 16.96 1.21
C ASP A 323 6.44 16.86 0.35
N ASP A 324 6.31 16.39 -0.89
CA ASP A 324 7.40 16.27 -1.87
C ASP A 324 7.60 17.54 -2.72
N VAL A 325 6.84 18.61 -2.46
CA VAL A 325 7.02 19.91 -3.11
C VAL A 325 7.94 20.76 -2.24
N GLU A 326 9.13 21.09 -2.74
CA GLU A 326 10.00 22.09 -2.12
C GLU A 326 9.28 23.47 -2.11
N GLU A 327 9.37 24.18 -0.97
CA GLU A 327 8.66 25.45 -0.74
C GLU A 327 9.04 26.60 -1.69
#